data_AF-A0A6L7WR31-F1
#
_entry.id   AF-A0A6L7WR31-F1
#
_cell.length_a   1.000
_cell.length_b   1.000
_cell.length_c   1.000
_cell.angle_alpha   90.00
_cell.angle_beta   90.00
_cell.angle_gamma   90.00
#
_symmetry.space_group_name_H-M   'P 1'
#
loop_
_entity.id
_entity.type
_entity.pdbx_description
1 polymer ?
#
loop_
_entity_poly.entity_id
_entity_poly.type
_entity_poly.pdbx_seq_one_letter_code
_entity_poly.pdbx_strand_id
1 'polypeptide(L)'
;MMHGAILSAGAPLYGRAREALAVRPLRPGYLADLFSGAGGRDLLALYAAWGGMPRYWELAEPFGLDLERAVDTLVLDPAGPLHPEPDRLLLEEVPPATALRPLLDVIGTGAHRVSEIAGRLGCPASSLARPLAALTEMGLVRRETPFGSDPRAGKRSLYRIDDPFLRMWFRAVAPARTALAQAPRETRLAYWRRHRPALEAQAWEELCRMAVPFLHRSASLLADLGPWGAGATLLAAQRAGARRRGALGRRPAPAHRGGEVDVAAGVAGVAAVPSACAGDTGRRRPGDRPRGVRAAGDNRTGRRGRRARGGCADDLRRAA
;
A
#
# COMPACT_ATOMS: atom_id res chain seq x y z
N MET A 1 6.07 -6.18 -8.80
CA MET A 1 6.14 -4.85 -9.45
C MET A 1 7.62 -4.54 -9.79
N MET A 2 8.01 -3.32 -10.17
CA MET A 2 9.44 -3.02 -10.41
C MET A 2 9.95 -1.93 -9.46
N HIS A 3 9.52 -1.99 -8.19
CA HIS A 3 9.90 -0.99 -7.19
C HIS A 3 11.40 -1.05 -6.92
N GLY A 4 11.95 -2.25 -6.67
CA GLY A 4 13.38 -2.42 -6.43
C GLY A 4 14.25 -2.07 -7.65
N ALA A 5 13.78 -2.35 -8.88
CA ALA A 5 14.54 -2.13 -10.11
C ALA A 5 14.54 -0.68 -10.64
N ILE A 6 13.50 0.11 -10.36
CA ILE A 6 13.31 1.46 -10.96
C ILE A 6 13.28 2.56 -9.89
N LEU A 7 12.62 2.31 -8.76
CA LEU A 7 12.29 3.33 -7.75
C LEU A 7 13.20 3.31 -6.52
N SER A 8 14.00 2.25 -6.33
CA SER A 8 14.97 2.18 -5.24
C SER A 8 16.11 3.19 -5.44
N ALA A 9 16.66 3.71 -4.34
CA ALA A 9 17.75 4.70 -4.38
C ALA A 9 19.04 4.19 -5.05
N GLY A 10 19.20 2.87 -5.19
CA GLY A 10 20.32 2.23 -5.90
C GLY A 10 20.04 1.91 -7.37
N ALA A 11 18.85 2.17 -7.89
CA ALA A 11 18.49 1.87 -9.27
C ALA A 11 19.23 2.82 -10.25
N PRO A 12 19.71 2.34 -11.43
CA PRO A 12 20.43 3.18 -12.41
C PRO A 12 19.63 4.38 -12.95
N LEU A 13 18.30 4.30 -12.89
CA LEU A 13 17.35 5.33 -13.33
C LEU A 13 16.87 6.23 -12.18
N TYR A 14 17.26 5.95 -10.93
CA TYR A 14 16.88 6.77 -9.78
C TYR A 14 17.37 8.21 -9.95
N GLY A 15 16.52 9.18 -9.61
CA GLY A 15 16.81 10.60 -9.79
C GLY A 15 16.88 11.12 -11.23
N ARG A 16 16.73 10.25 -12.26
CA ARG A 16 16.70 10.68 -13.68
C ARG A 16 15.31 11.07 -14.19
N ALA A 17 14.26 10.65 -13.49
CA ALA A 17 12.89 10.99 -13.85
C ALA A 17 12.61 12.48 -13.63
N ARG A 18 12.27 13.21 -14.70
CA ARG A 18 11.86 14.62 -14.64
C ARG A 18 10.50 14.79 -13.96
N GLU A 19 9.61 13.84 -14.17
CA GLU A 19 8.29 13.76 -13.54
C GLU A 19 8.02 12.31 -13.12
N ALA A 20 7.37 12.12 -11.96
CA ALA A 20 7.02 10.81 -11.42
C ALA A 20 5.52 10.79 -11.07
N LEU A 21 4.71 10.16 -11.93
CA LEU A 21 3.27 10.06 -11.73
C LEU A 21 2.92 8.81 -10.90
N ALA A 22 2.65 9.01 -9.61
CA ALA A 22 2.14 7.95 -8.74
C ALA A 22 0.63 7.72 -8.99
N VAL A 23 0.30 6.88 -9.97
CA VAL A 23 -1.09 6.44 -10.21
C VAL A 23 -1.57 5.67 -8.98
N ARG A 24 -2.68 6.14 -8.38
CA ARG A 24 -3.31 5.52 -7.20
C ARG A 24 -4.52 4.68 -7.62
N PRO A 25 -4.93 3.70 -6.79
CA PRO A 25 -6.17 2.97 -6.99
C PRO A 25 -7.37 3.91 -7.17
N LEU A 26 -8.34 3.49 -7.98
CA LEU A 26 -9.61 4.17 -8.18
C LEU A 26 -10.31 4.41 -6.84
N ARG A 27 -10.84 5.62 -6.68
CA ARG A 27 -11.62 5.96 -5.49
C ARG A 27 -13.02 5.32 -5.59
N PRO A 28 -13.56 4.81 -4.47
CA PRO A 28 -14.89 4.20 -4.44
C PRO A 28 -16.03 5.11 -4.92
N GLY A 29 -15.84 6.43 -4.88
CA GLY A 29 -16.80 7.39 -5.45
C GLY A 29 -17.08 7.21 -6.95
N TYR A 30 -16.08 6.75 -7.73
CA TYR A 30 -16.25 6.48 -9.17
C TYR A 30 -17.10 5.24 -9.46
N LEU A 31 -17.35 4.37 -8.47
CA LEU A 31 -18.21 3.20 -8.68
C LEU A 31 -19.68 3.56 -8.89
N ALA A 32 -20.13 4.70 -8.32
CA ALA A 32 -21.47 5.22 -8.57
C ALA A 32 -21.65 5.68 -10.03
N ASP A 33 -20.57 6.14 -10.67
CA ASP A 33 -20.58 6.53 -12.09
C ASP A 33 -20.58 5.29 -13.00
N LEU A 34 -19.91 4.21 -12.60
CA LEU A 34 -19.85 2.94 -13.35
C LEU A 34 -21.13 2.10 -13.25
N PHE A 35 -21.79 2.11 -12.09
CA PHE A 35 -22.99 1.30 -11.82
C PHE A 35 -24.19 2.21 -11.50
N SER A 36 -24.62 2.97 -12.51
CA SER A 36 -25.76 3.89 -12.39
C SER A 36 -27.02 3.18 -11.91
N GLY A 37 -27.55 3.60 -10.75
CA GLY A 37 -28.75 3.02 -10.15
C GLY A 37 -28.52 1.86 -9.17
N ALA A 38 -27.28 1.40 -8.97
CA ALA A 38 -26.97 0.40 -7.95
C ALA A 38 -27.12 0.95 -6.52
N GLY A 39 -27.55 0.09 -5.58
CA GLY A 39 -27.67 0.46 -4.18
C GLY A 39 -26.31 0.67 -3.53
N GLY A 40 -26.19 1.64 -2.60
CA GLY A 40 -24.94 1.90 -1.89
C GLY A 40 -24.37 0.69 -1.13
N ARG A 41 -25.22 -0.27 -0.75
CA ARG A 41 -24.82 -1.54 -0.15
C ARG A 41 -24.16 -2.49 -1.17
N ASP A 42 -24.62 -2.49 -2.41
CA ASP A 42 -24.08 -3.35 -3.47
C ASP A 42 -22.73 -2.79 -3.95
N LEU A 43 -22.63 -1.46 -4.08
CA LEU A 43 -21.36 -0.76 -4.32
C LEU A 43 -20.33 -1.03 -3.21
N LEU A 44 -20.76 -1.01 -1.94
CA LEU A 44 -19.93 -1.39 -0.79
C LEU A 44 -19.45 -2.84 -0.91
N ALA A 45 -20.33 -3.77 -1.26
CA ALA A 45 -20.01 -5.19 -1.39
C ALA A 45 -19.00 -5.45 -2.52
N LEU A 46 -19.20 -4.82 -3.68
CA LEU A 46 -18.28 -4.87 -4.80
C LEU A 46 -16.92 -4.24 -4.44
N TYR A 47 -16.88 -3.07 -3.81
CA TYR A 47 -15.63 -2.45 -3.36
C TYR A 47 -14.90 -3.27 -2.27
N ALA A 48 -15.64 -3.97 -1.40
CA ALA A 48 -15.06 -4.86 -0.40
C ALA A 48 -14.37 -6.09 -1.02
N ALA A 49 -14.78 -6.49 -2.23
CA ALA A 49 -14.18 -7.59 -2.98
C ALA A 49 -13.08 -7.14 -3.94
N TRP A 50 -13.29 -6.06 -4.73
CA TRP A 50 -12.40 -5.65 -5.82
C TRP A 50 -11.51 -4.43 -5.49
N GLY A 51 -11.81 -3.70 -4.42
CA GLY A 51 -11.07 -2.50 -4.06
C GLY A 51 -11.04 -1.45 -5.17
N GLY A 52 -9.88 -0.80 -5.35
CA GLY A 52 -9.69 0.26 -6.34
C GLY A 52 -8.86 -0.12 -7.57
N MET A 53 -8.50 -1.39 -7.76
CA MET A 53 -7.56 -1.79 -8.83
C MET A 53 -8.28 -1.99 -10.17
N PRO A 54 -7.99 -1.20 -11.23
CA PRO A 54 -8.77 -1.24 -12.48
C PRO A 54 -8.89 -2.63 -13.12
N ARG A 55 -7.80 -3.41 -13.10
CA ARG A 55 -7.75 -4.78 -13.66
C ARG A 55 -8.75 -5.74 -13.02
N TYR A 56 -9.06 -5.59 -11.73
CA TYR A 56 -10.04 -6.46 -11.08
C TYR A 56 -11.46 -6.11 -11.52
N TRP A 57 -11.74 -4.82 -11.78
CA TRP A 57 -13.01 -4.35 -12.33
C TRP A 57 -13.20 -4.76 -13.79
N GLU A 58 -12.15 -4.73 -14.61
CA GLU A 58 -12.15 -5.25 -15.99
C GLU A 58 -12.56 -6.73 -16.04
N LEU A 59 -12.01 -7.56 -15.14
CA LEU A 59 -12.35 -8.98 -15.05
C LEU A 59 -13.75 -9.23 -14.45
N ALA A 60 -14.25 -8.32 -13.61
CA ALA A 60 -15.55 -8.42 -12.97
C ALA A 60 -16.71 -7.84 -13.82
N GLU A 61 -16.42 -7.01 -14.82
CA GLU A 61 -17.41 -6.36 -15.69
C GLU A 61 -18.46 -7.33 -16.28
N PRO A 62 -18.10 -8.52 -16.81
CA PRO A 62 -19.06 -9.45 -17.41
C PRO A 62 -20.08 -10.04 -16.42
N PHE A 63 -19.88 -9.84 -15.11
CA PHE A 63 -20.77 -10.31 -14.04
C PHE A 63 -21.67 -9.18 -13.49
N GLY A 64 -21.38 -7.92 -13.80
CA GLY A 64 -22.12 -6.75 -13.31
C GLY A 64 -22.25 -6.73 -11.78
N LEU A 65 -23.49 -6.79 -11.28
CA LEU A 65 -23.79 -6.79 -9.84
C LEU A 65 -23.81 -8.20 -9.20
N ASP A 66 -23.63 -9.29 -9.97
CA ASP A 66 -23.56 -10.67 -9.45
C ASP A 66 -22.20 -10.96 -8.81
N LEU A 67 -21.97 -10.32 -7.67
CA LEU A 67 -20.75 -10.44 -6.88
C LEU A 67 -20.41 -11.89 -6.51
N GLU A 68 -21.41 -12.73 -6.27
CA GLU A 68 -21.16 -14.11 -5.84
C GLU A 68 -20.64 -14.98 -6.97
N ARG A 69 -21.24 -14.90 -8.16
CA ARG A 69 -20.72 -15.59 -9.34
C ARG A 69 -19.35 -15.05 -9.75
N ALA A 70 -19.15 -13.74 -9.67
CA ALA A 70 -17.88 -13.09 -9.96
C ALA A 70 -16.77 -13.56 -9.01
N VAL A 71 -16.98 -13.52 -7.70
CA VAL A 71 -15.98 -13.96 -6.70
C VAL A 71 -15.70 -15.45 -6.82
N ASP A 72 -16.71 -16.29 -7.02
CA ASP A 72 -16.52 -17.73 -7.23
C ASP A 72 -15.68 -18.01 -8.48
N THR A 73 -16.03 -17.44 -9.63
CA THR A 73 -15.37 -17.72 -10.92
C THR A 73 -13.97 -17.10 -11.02
N LEU A 74 -13.78 -15.89 -10.47
CA LEU A 74 -12.51 -15.16 -10.62
C LEU A 74 -11.49 -15.48 -9.51
N VAL A 75 -11.95 -15.80 -8.30
CA VAL A 75 -11.11 -15.78 -7.08
C VAL A 75 -11.13 -17.09 -6.30
N LEU A 76 -12.31 -17.70 -6.08
CA LEU A 76 -12.40 -18.92 -5.26
C LEU A 76 -12.00 -20.17 -6.05
N ASP A 77 -12.38 -20.24 -7.32
CA ASP A 77 -11.97 -21.30 -8.24
C ASP A 77 -10.46 -21.23 -8.53
N PRO A 78 -9.68 -22.31 -8.39
CA PRO A 78 -8.25 -22.31 -8.73
C PRO A 78 -7.93 -21.96 -10.19
N ALA A 79 -8.87 -22.17 -11.11
CA ALA A 79 -8.73 -21.77 -12.51
C ALA A 79 -9.02 -20.27 -12.73
N GLY A 80 -9.55 -19.58 -11.72
CA GLY A 80 -9.87 -18.16 -11.78
C GLY A 80 -8.61 -17.28 -11.91
N PRO A 81 -8.60 -16.26 -12.79
CA PRO A 81 -7.41 -15.44 -13.06
C PRO A 81 -6.90 -14.65 -11.86
N LEU A 82 -7.74 -14.44 -10.83
CA LEU A 82 -7.37 -13.74 -9.59
C LEU A 82 -7.07 -14.70 -8.43
N HIS A 83 -7.24 -16.02 -8.58
CA HIS A 83 -6.84 -17.00 -7.58
C HIS A 83 -5.33 -17.01 -7.28
N PRO A 84 -4.41 -16.90 -8.27
CA PRO A 84 -2.96 -16.81 -8.01
C PRO A 84 -2.47 -15.37 -7.76
N GLU A 85 -3.36 -14.37 -7.74
CA GLU A 85 -2.97 -12.96 -7.86
C GLU A 85 -1.92 -12.48 -6.84
N PRO A 86 -2.01 -12.78 -5.52
CA PRO A 86 -1.01 -12.28 -4.59
C PRO A 86 0.35 -12.97 -4.72
N ASP A 87 0.39 -14.22 -5.18
CA ASP A 87 1.64 -14.90 -5.51
C ASP A 87 2.28 -14.27 -6.76
N ARG A 88 1.44 -13.98 -7.77
CA ARG A 88 1.85 -13.29 -9.01
C ARG A 88 2.44 -11.91 -8.72
N LEU A 89 1.78 -11.09 -7.89
CA LEU A 89 2.26 -9.74 -7.54
C LEU A 89 3.62 -9.74 -6.82
N LEU A 90 3.86 -10.72 -5.94
CA LEU A 90 5.13 -10.89 -5.23
C LEU A 90 6.24 -11.45 -6.13
N LEU A 91 5.89 -12.41 -7.02
CA LEU A 91 6.83 -12.99 -7.99
C LEU A 91 7.25 -11.97 -9.05
N GLU A 92 6.33 -11.10 -9.47
CA GLU A 92 6.59 -9.99 -10.38
C GLU A 92 7.45 -8.89 -9.75
N GLU A 93 7.84 -8.95 -8.46
CA GLU A 93 8.77 -7.99 -7.86
C GLU A 93 10.22 -8.24 -8.29
N VAL A 94 11.04 -7.18 -8.35
CA VAL A 94 12.46 -7.27 -8.70
C VAL A 94 13.31 -6.64 -7.60
N PRO A 95 13.99 -7.44 -6.74
CA PRO A 95 13.99 -8.91 -6.71
C PRO A 95 12.64 -9.50 -6.21
N PRO A 96 12.33 -10.78 -6.51
CA PRO A 96 11.07 -11.40 -6.12
C PRO A 96 10.80 -11.36 -4.62
N ALA A 97 9.65 -10.82 -4.25
CA ALA A 97 9.24 -10.57 -2.86
C ALA A 97 8.55 -11.79 -2.21
N THR A 98 8.69 -12.99 -2.80
CA THR A 98 7.95 -14.20 -2.40
C THR A 98 8.19 -14.61 -0.96
N ALA A 99 9.38 -14.38 -0.38
CA ALA A 99 9.63 -14.68 1.03
C ALA A 99 8.89 -13.74 2.01
N LEU A 100 8.34 -12.61 1.55
CA LEU A 100 7.49 -11.72 2.36
C LEU A 100 6.05 -12.23 2.48
N ARG A 101 5.68 -13.25 1.68
CA ARG A 101 4.36 -13.90 1.67
C ARG A 101 3.83 -14.28 3.07
N PRO A 102 4.60 -14.91 3.98
CA PRO A 102 4.10 -15.30 5.30
C PRO A 102 3.68 -14.12 6.19
N LEU A 103 4.24 -12.93 5.99
CA LEU A 103 3.81 -11.72 6.68
C LEU A 103 2.40 -11.31 6.25
N LEU A 104 2.10 -11.41 4.96
CA LEU A 104 0.77 -11.10 4.43
C LEU A 104 -0.28 -12.14 4.88
N ASP A 105 0.06 -13.43 4.92
CA ASP A 105 -0.81 -14.48 5.48
C ASP A 105 -1.12 -14.21 6.98
N VAL A 106 -0.11 -13.83 7.76
CA VAL A 106 -0.27 -13.51 9.19
C VAL A 106 -1.06 -12.21 9.43
N ILE A 107 -0.84 -11.16 8.62
CA ILE A 107 -1.61 -9.90 8.71
C ILE A 107 -3.06 -10.11 8.24
N GLY A 108 -3.29 -10.91 7.18
CA GLY A 108 -4.62 -11.23 6.65
C GLY A 108 -5.48 -12.06 7.62
N THR A 109 -4.84 -12.90 8.43
CA THR A 109 -5.48 -13.60 9.57
C THR A 109 -5.62 -12.71 10.83
N GLY A 110 -5.48 -11.39 10.70
CA GLY A 110 -5.80 -10.40 11.71
C GLY A 110 -4.69 -10.01 12.69
N ALA A 111 -3.45 -10.48 12.49
CA ALA A 111 -2.34 -10.06 13.34
C ALA A 111 -1.82 -8.68 12.93
N HIS A 112 -2.17 -7.64 13.68
CA HIS A 112 -1.86 -6.26 13.32
C HIS A 112 -0.68 -5.66 14.09
N ARG A 113 -0.27 -6.24 15.23
CA ARG A 113 0.84 -5.75 16.06
C ARG A 113 2.13 -6.50 15.72
N VAL A 114 3.26 -5.79 15.65
CA VAL A 114 4.58 -6.40 15.34
C VAL A 114 4.93 -7.56 16.27
N SER A 115 4.62 -7.46 17.57
CA SER A 115 4.84 -8.53 18.55
C SER A 115 3.97 -9.77 18.31
N GLU A 116 2.75 -9.58 17.82
CA GLU A 116 1.82 -10.65 17.47
C GLU A 116 2.24 -11.34 16.17
N ILE A 117 2.59 -10.55 15.15
CA ILE A 117 3.12 -11.04 13.87
C ILE A 117 4.38 -11.88 14.11
N ALA A 118 5.32 -11.35 14.90
CA ALA A 118 6.55 -12.05 15.31
C ALA A 118 6.25 -13.35 16.08
N GLY A 119 5.26 -13.32 16.98
CA GLY A 119 4.80 -14.49 17.73
C GLY A 119 4.24 -15.58 16.82
N ARG A 120 3.37 -15.24 15.87
CA ARG A 120 2.79 -16.21 14.91
C ARG A 120 3.83 -16.76 13.92
N LEU A 121 4.83 -15.98 13.52
CA LEU A 121 5.94 -16.42 12.66
C LEU A 121 7.09 -17.12 13.40
N GLY A 122 7.11 -17.10 14.74
CA GLY A 122 8.17 -17.69 15.54
C GLY A 122 9.53 -16.99 15.46
N CYS A 123 9.57 -15.75 14.97
CA CYS A 123 10.80 -14.97 14.75
C CYS A 123 10.93 -13.78 15.72
N PRO A 124 12.13 -13.18 15.90
CA PRO A 124 12.28 -11.98 16.73
C PRO A 124 11.56 -10.76 16.14
N ALA A 125 10.87 -9.96 16.96
CA ALA A 125 10.21 -8.73 16.47
C ALA A 125 11.18 -7.73 15.81
N SER A 126 12.46 -7.76 16.17
CA SER A 126 13.51 -6.93 15.57
C SER A 126 13.89 -7.33 14.14
N SER A 127 13.62 -8.56 13.68
CA SER A 127 13.85 -8.94 12.28
C SER A 127 12.74 -8.47 11.34
N LEU A 128 11.58 -8.05 11.86
CA LEU A 128 10.42 -7.67 11.04
C LEU A 128 10.45 -6.23 10.52
N ALA A 129 11.30 -5.36 11.08
CA ALA A 129 11.30 -3.93 10.75
C ALA A 129 11.56 -3.67 9.25
N ARG A 130 12.55 -4.34 8.65
CA ARG A 130 12.90 -4.21 7.22
C ARG A 130 11.88 -4.89 6.29
N PRO A 131 11.46 -6.16 6.52
CA PRO A 131 10.36 -6.78 5.77
C PRO A 131 9.04 -5.99 5.76
N LEU A 132 8.64 -5.42 6.91
CA LEU A 132 7.43 -4.60 6.99
C LEU A 132 7.60 -3.24 6.30
N ALA A 133 8.81 -2.66 6.30
CA ALA A 133 9.11 -1.46 5.51
C ALA A 133 8.99 -1.73 4.01
N ALA A 134 9.59 -2.81 3.50
CA ALA A 134 9.48 -3.21 2.09
C ALA A 134 8.02 -3.46 1.64
N LEU A 135 7.22 -4.17 2.47
CA LEU A 135 5.78 -4.33 2.21
C LEU A 135 5.00 -2.99 2.23
N THR A 136 5.50 -1.99 2.96
CA THR A 136 4.91 -0.64 3.00
C THR A 136 5.33 0.22 1.80
N GLU A 137 6.58 0.12 1.36
CA GLU A 137 7.12 0.81 0.18
C GLU A 137 6.49 0.30 -1.13
N MET A 138 6.24 -1.02 -1.22
CA MET A 138 5.44 -1.62 -2.30
C MET A 138 3.94 -1.28 -2.23
N GLY A 139 3.45 -0.67 -1.14
CA GLY A 139 2.03 -0.33 -0.97
C GLY A 139 1.09 -1.52 -0.74
N LEU A 140 1.62 -2.71 -0.44
CA LEU A 140 0.81 -3.90 -0.12
C LEU A 140 0.25 -3.82 1.31
N VAL A 141 1.01 -3.21 2.23
CA VAL A 141 0.66 -3.02 3.63
C VAL A 141 0.73 -1.54 3.97
N ARG A 142 -0.23 -1.03 4.75
CA ARG A 142 -0.14 0.30 5.37
C ARG A 142 0.17 0.21 6.87
N ARG A 143 0.91 1.19 7.36
CA ARG A 143 1.17 1.39 8.79
C ARG A 143 0.20 2.41 9.38
N GLU A 144 -0.66 1.97 10.27
CA GLU A 144 -1.59 2.82 11.03
C GLU A 144 -0.99 3.17 12.40
N THR A 145 -1.01 4.45 12.77
CA THR A 145 -0.67 4.91 14.12
C THR A 145 -1.97 5.18 14.89
N PRO A 146 -2.24 4.50 16.01
CA PRO A 146 -3.44 4.77 16.82
C PRO A 146 -3.49 6.21 17.32
N PHE A 147 -4.70 6.77 17.40
CA PHE A 147 -4.95 8.11 17.93
C PHE A 147 -4.33 8.28 19.34
N GLY A 148 -3.76 9.45 19.61
CA GLY A 148 -3.10 9.76 20.89
C GLY A 148 -1.78 9.03 21.14
N SER A 149 -1.19 8.37 20.14
CA SER A 149 0.18 7.83 20.23
C SER A 149 1.17 8.67 19.42
N ASP A 150 2.36 8.92 19.97
CA ASP A 150 3.41 9.68 19.30
C ASP A 150 3.82 8.99 17.98
N PRO A 151 3.72 9.67 16.82
CA PRO A 151 4.14 9.15 15.52
C PRO A 151 5.60 8.67 15.48
N ARG A 152 6.49 9.25 16.31
CA ARG A 152 7.90 8.86 16.41
C ARG A 152 8.13 7.66 17.32
N ALA A 153 7.26 7.42 18.30
CA ALA A 153 7.48 6.39 19.31
C ALA A 153 7.36 4.95 18.78
N GLY A 154 6.64 4.71 17.67
CA GLY A 154 6.60 3.46 16.88
C GLY A 154 6.01 2.21 17.56
N LYS A 155 6.08 2.10 18.89
CA LYS A 155 5.73 0.92 19.71
C LYS A 155 4.25 0.51 19.67
N ARG A 156 3.38 1.34 19.12
CA ARG A 156 1.92 1.08 18.97
C ARG A 156 1.45 1.01 17.52
N SER A 157 2.35 1.06 16.53
CA SER A 157 1.98 0.96 15.11
C SER A 157 1.29 -0.38 14.79
N LEU A 158 0.21 -0.29 14.03
CA LEU A 158 -0.55 -1.41 13.49
C LEU A 158 -0.23 -1.55 11.99
N TYR A 159 -0.21 -2.79 11.49
CA TYR A 159 0.01 -3.09 10.07
C TYR A 159 -1.23 -3.78 9.51
N ARG A 160 -1.74 -3.27 8.39
CA ARG A 160 -2.89 -3.83 7.66
C ARG A 160 -2.60 -3.92 6.18
N ILE A 161 -3.13 -4.94 5.51
CA ILE A 161 -3.15 -4.99 4.04
C ILE A 161 -4.00 -3.82 3.53
N ASP A 162 -3.45 -3.05 2.60
CA ASP A 162 -4.08 -1.79 2.15
C ASP A 162 -5.17 -2.03 1.10
N ASP A 163 -4.91 -2.89 0.12
CA ASP A 163 -5.87 -3.28 -0.92
C ASP A 163 -7.02 -4.15 -0.34
N PRO A 164 -8.30 -3.75 -0.48
CA PRO A 164 -9.45 -4.55 -0.10
C PRO A 164 -9.49 -5.95 -0.74
N PHE A 165 -9.09 -6.10 -2.00
CA PHE A 165 -9.05 -7.40 -2.69
C PHE A 165 -8.01 -8.31 -2.05
N LEU A 166 -6.77 -7.84 -1.88
CA LEU A 166 -5.72 -8.64 -1.23
C LEU A 166 -6.12 -9.01 0.20
N ARG A 167 -6.72 -8.09 0.94
CA ARG A 167 -7.25 -8.36 2.29
C ARG A 167 -8.32 -9.45 2.28
N MET A 168 -9.26 -9.39 1.34
CA MET A 168 -10.30 -10.42 1.14
C MET A 168 -9.65 -11.77 0.85
N TRP A 169 -8.70 -11.80 -0.09
CA TRP A 169 -7.98 -12.98 -0.51
C TRP A 169 -7.16 -13.61 0.65
N PHE A 170 -6.35 -12.84 1.37
CA PHE A 170 -5.53 -13.33 2.48
C PHE A 170 -6.36 -13.74 3.71
N ARG A 171 -7.60 -13.25 3.85
CA ARG A 171 -8.50 -13.60 4.96
C ARG A 171 -9.40 -14.81 4.69
N ALA A 172 -9.77 -15.04 3.42
CA ALA A 172 -10.69 -16.11 3.03
C ALA A 172 -10.02 -17.18 2.14
N VAL A 173 -9.27 -16.78 1.11
CA VAL A 173 -8.69 -17.74 0.16
C VAL A 173 -7.43 -18.39 0.73
N ALA A 174 -6.47 -17.60 1.24
CA ALA A 174 -5.19 -18.11 1.71
C ALA A 174 -5.29 -19.24 2.76
N PRO A 175 -6.14 -19.15 3.81
CA PRO A 175 -6.24 -20.20 4.82
C PRO A 175 -6.93 -21.47 4.32
N ALA A 176 -7.66 -21.39 3.21
CA ALA A 176 -8.54 -22.44 2.72
C ALA A 176 -8.19 -22.96 1.31
N ARG A 177 -7.07 -22.54 0.68
CA ARG A 177 -6.74 -22.87 -0.73
C ARG A 177 -6.94 -24.34 -1.09
N THR A 178 -6.40 -25.26 -0.29
CA THR A 178 -6.51 -26.71 -0.54
C THR A 178 -7.96 -27.21 -0.48
N ALA A 179 -8.77 -26.64 0.42
CA ALA A 179 -10.18 -26.98 0.53
C ALA A 179 -10.99 -26.38 -0.62
N LEU A 180 -10.75 -25.11 -0.97
CA LEU A 180 -11.38 -24.44 -2.12
C LEU A 180 -11.07 -25.15 -3.45
N ALA A 181 -9.86 -25.70 -3.59
CA ALA A 181 -9.43 -26.39 -4.80
C ALA A 181 -10.11 -27.74 -5.05
N GLN A 182 -10.73 -28.34 -4.03
CA GLN A 182 -11.51 -29.59 -4.13
C GLN A 182 -13.01 -29.36 -3.89
N ALA A 183 -13.41 -28.14 -3.55
CA ALA A 183 -14.79 -27.81 -3.20
C ALA A 183 -15.64 -27.54 -4.46
N PRO A 184 -16.84 -28.11 -4.55
CA PRO A 184 -17.81 -27.70 -5.57
C PRO A 184 -18.26 -26.26 -5.31
N ARG A 185 -18.78 -25.62 -6.36
CA ARG A 185 -19.19 -24.21 -6.37
C ARG A 185 -20.08 -23.82 -5.20
N GLU A 186 -21.05 -24.66 -4.86
CA GLU A 186 -22.02 -24.44 -3.78
C GLU A 186 -21.31 -24.32 -2.42
N THR A 187 -20.30 -25.17 -2.19
CA THR A 187 -19.47 -25.13 -0.97
C THR A 187 -18.57 -23.90 -0.94
N ARG A 188 -17.99 -23.49 -2.07
CA ARG A 188 -17.18 -22.25 -2.17
C ARG A 188 -18.03 -21.01 -1.89
N LEU A 189 -19.25 -20.96 -2.43
CA LEU A 189 -20.21 -19.87 -2.17
C LEU A 189 -20.69 -19.85 -0.72
N ALA A 190 -21.01 -21.00 -0.12
CA ALA A 190 -21.36 -21.10 1.30
C ALA A 190 -20.20 -20.62 2.20
N TYR A 191 -18.95 -20.97 1.86
CA TYR A 191 -17.76 -20.47 2.54
C TYR A 191 -17.62 -18.94 2.39
N TRP A 192 -17.74 -18.40 1.18
CA TRP A 192 -17.70 -16.96 0.91
C TRP A 192 -18.74 -16.18 1.71
N ARG A 193 -20.00 -16.63 1.72
CA ARG A 193 -21.10 -16.00 2.46
C ARG A 193 -20.82 -15.89 3.97
N ARG A 194 -20.02 -16.79 4.55
CA ARG A 194 -19.58 -16.73 5.96
C ARG A 194 -18.52 -15.64 6.21
N HIS A 195 -17.63 -15.39 5.25
CA HIS A 195 -16.52 -14.42 5.40
C HIS A 195 -16.91 -13.00 4.95
N ARG A 196 -17.78 -12.89 3.94
CA ARG A 196 -18.26 -11.64 3.33
C ARG A 196 -18.69 -10.55 4.33
N PRO A 197 -19.52 -10.80 5.38
CA PRO A 197 -20.02 -9.72 6.25
C PRO A 197 -18.89 -9.00 7.01
N ALA A 198 -17.84 -9.70 7.41
CA ALA A 198 -16.70 -9.10 8.12
C ALA A 198 -15.80 -8.27 7.18
N LEU A 199 -15.76 -8.60 5.89
CA LEU A 199 -15.05 -7.84 4.86
C LEU A 199 -15.83 -6.56 4.50
N GLU A 200 -17.14 -6.67 4.30
CA GLU A 200 -18.04 -5.52 4.09
C GLU A 200 -17.99 -4.54 5.27
N ALA A 201 -18.06 -5.03 6.51
CA ALA A 201 -17.97 -4.19 7.70
C ALA A 201 -16.65 -3.41 7.79
N GLN A 202 -15.51 -4.06 7.49
CA GLN A 202 -14.22 -3.37 7.47
C GLN A 202 -14.11 -2.37 6.31
N ALA A 203 -14.59 -2.72 5.12
CA ALA A 203 -14.63 -1.80 3.99
C ALA A 203 -15.51 -0.57 4.29
N TRP A 204 -16.66 -0.77 4.95
CA TRP A 204 -17.54 0.30 5.39
C TRP A 204 -16.89 1.24 6.41
N GLU A 205 -16.17 0.69 7.39
CA GLU A 205 -15.40 1.47 8.37
C GLU A 205 -14.35 2.35 7.68
N GLU A 206 -13.62 1.79 6.70
CA GLU A 206 -12.62 2.50 5.90
C GLU A 206 -13.25 3.57 5.00
N LEU A 207 -14.37 3.27 4.35
CA LEU A 207 -15.12 4.19 3.50
C LEU A 207 -15.69 5.38 4.29
N CYS A 208 -16.36 5.12 5.42
CA CYS A 208 -16.86 6.16 6.33
C CYS A 208 -15.73 7.10 6.74
N ARG A 209 -14.62 6.52 7.20
CA ARG A 209 -13.43 7.25 7.62
C ARG A 209 -12.82 8.09 6.50
N MET A 210 -12.71 7.53 5.28
CA MET A 210 -12.26 8.27 4.09
C MET A 210 -13.23 9.39 3.70
N ALA A 211 -14.52 9.27 3.99
CA ALA A 211 -15.54 10.27 3.67
C ALA A 211 -15.55 11.46 4.63
N VAL A 212 -15.22 11.27 5.93
CA VAL A 212 -15.24 12.33 6.97
C VAL A 212 -14.61 13.67 6.54
N PRO A 213 -13.40 13.72 5.92
CA PRO A 213 -12.80 14.97 5.45
C PRO A 213 -13.60 15.71 4.37
N PHE A 214 -14.44 15.00 3.61
CA PHE A 214 -15.24 15.54 2.49
C PHE A 214 -16.67 15.92 2.90
N LEU A 215 -17.15 15.42 4.04
CA LEU A 215 -18.49 15.73 4.57
C LEU A 215 -18.59 17.13 5.20
N HIS A 216 -17.47 17.70 5.66
CA HIS A 216 -17.44 19.05 6.23
C HIS A 216 -17.24 20.13 5.15
N ARG A 217 -18.13 21.14 5.14
CA ARG A 217 -18.04 22.27 4.19
C ARG A 217 -16.90 23.25 4.56
N SER A 218 -16.70 23.46 5.87
CA SER A 218 -15.58 24.20 6.48
C SER A 218 -14.34 23.31 6.65
N ALA A 219 -13.17 23.93 6.88
CA ALA A 219 -11.97 23.20 7.28
C ALA A 219 -12.21 22.54 8.64
N SER A 220 -12.24 21.21 8.70
CA SER A 220 -12.41 20.51 9.96
C SER A 220 -11.05 20.39 10.68
N LEU A 221 -11.01 20.80 11.95
CA LEU A 221 -9.84 20.64 12.81
C LEU A 221 -9.39 19.17 12.94
N LEU A 222 -10.27 18.22 12.62
CA LEU A 222 -10.02 16.78 12.61
C LEU A 222 -9.32 16.28 11.33
N ALA A 223 -9.32 17.04 10.24
CA ALA A 223 -8.60 16.68 9.02
C ALA A 223 -7.07 16.67 9.25
N ASP A 224 -6.59 17.61 10.08
CA ASP A 224 -5.18 17.75 10.46
C ASP A 224 -4.74 16.75 11.54
N LEU A 225 -5.69 16.14 12.26
CA LEU A 225 -5.44 15.26 13.42
C LEU A 225 -5.67 13.76 13.13
N GLY A 226 -6.12 13.40 11.93
CA GLY A 226 -6.31 12.02 11.49
C GLY A 226 -5.29 11.57 10.44
N PRO A 227 -5.34 10.30 9.99
CA PRO A 227 -4.54 9.81 8.85
C PRO A 227 -4.95 10.43 7.49
N TRP A 228 -5.79 11.46 7.50
CA TRP A 228 -6.43 12.11 6.36
C TRP A 228 -5.68 13.32 5.81
N GLY A 229 -4.52 13.69 6.37
CA GLY A 229 -3.82 14.94 6.03
C GLY A 229 -3.61 15.17 4.53
N ALA A 230 -3.34 14.12 3.75
CA ALA A 230 -3.23 14.20 2.29
C ALA A 230 -4.57 14.54 1.59
N GLY A 231 -5.70 14.16 2.18
CA GLY A 231 -7.05 14.49 1.71
C GLY A 231 -7.38 15.98 1.84
N ALA A 232 -6.92 16.64 2.92
CA ALA A 232 -7.06 18.08 3.09
C ALA A 232 -6.30 18.86 2.00
N THR A 233 -5.06 18.46 1.70
CA THR A 233 -4.24 19.05 0.63
C THR A 233 -4.87 18.86 -0.75
N LEU A 234 -5.45 17.68 -1.01
CA LEU A 234 -6.17 17.39 -2.25
C LEU A 234 -7.47 18.20 -2.39
N LEU A 235 -8.19 18.46 -1.30
CA LEU A 235 -9.38 19.33 -1.33
C LEU A 235 -8.99 20.78 -1.68
N ALA A 236 -7.85 21.27 -1.18
CA ALA A 236 -7.31 22.58 -1.55
C ALA A 236 -6.94 22.63 -3.05
N ALA A 237 -6.27 21.59 -3.57
CA ALA A 237 -5.91 21.49 -4.99
C ALA A 237 -7.15 21.41 -5.91
N GLN A 238 -8.15 20.59 -5.56
CA GLN A 238 -9.40 20.48 -6.33
C GLN A 238 -10.23 21.77 -6.29
N ARG A 239 -10.32 22.45 -5.14
CA ARG A 239 -10.96 23.78 -5.03
C ARG A 239 -10.22 24.85 -5.85
N ALA A 240 -8.88 24.81 -5.90
CA ALA A 240 -8.09 25.69 -6.77
C ALA A 240 -8.32 25.42 -8.28
N GLY A 241 -8.42 24.14 -8.68
CA GLY A 241 -8.76 23.74 -10.04
C GLY A 241 -10.17 24.17 -10.46
N ALA A 242 -11.16 24.00 -9.57
CA ALA A 242 -12.53 24.45 -9.80
C ALA A 242 -12.65 25.98 -9.96
N ARG A 243 -11.92 26.75 -9.12
CA ARG A 243 -11.84 28.22 -9.27
C ARG A 243 -11.24 28.65 -10.61
N ARG A 244 -10.21 27.94 -11.11
CA ARG A 244 -9.64 28.21 -12.45
C ARG A 244 -10.61 27.88 -13.59
N ARG A 245 -11.42 26.83 -13.48
CA ARG A 245 -12.48 26.54 -14.48
C ARG A 245 -13.58 27.60 -14.49
N GLY A 246 -13.97 28.13 -13.32
CA GLY A 246 -14.90 29.27 -13.22
C GLY A 246 -14.36 30.55 -13.87
N ALA A 247 -13.06 30.81 -13.77
CA ALA A 247 -12.42 32.01 -14.35
C ALA A 247 -12.18 31.93 -15.87
N LEU A 248 -12.24 30.74 -16.48
CA LEU A 248 -12.10 30.55 -17.94
C LEU A 248 -13.44 30.62 -18.70
N GLY A 249 -14.56 30.73 -17.97
CA GLY A 249 -15.91 30.85 -18.53
C GLY A 249 -16.25 32.23 -19.09
N ARG A 250 -15.44 32.75 -20.03
CA ARG A 250 -15.75 33.84 -20.99
C ARG A 250 -14.48 34.16 -21.82
N ARG A 251 -14.18 33.34 -22.83
CA ARG A 251 -13.43 33.79 -24.02
C ARG A 251 -14.42 33.92 -25.17
N PRO A 252 -14.57 35.08 -25.83
CA PRO A 252 -15.33 35.16 -27.06
C PRO A 252 -14.65 34.28 -28.13
N ALA A 253 -15.45 33.68 -29.01
CA ALA A 253 -14.93 32.83 -30.07
C ALA A 253 -14.02 33.65 -31.02
N PRO A 254 -12.84 33.13 -31.41
CA PRO A 254 -12.00 33.81 -32.38
C PRO A 254 -12.68 33.79 -33.76
N ALA A 255 -12.84 34.96 -34.35
CA ALA A 255 -13.34 35.07 -35.72
C ALA A 255 -12.30 34.53 -36.71
N HIS A 256 -12.74 33.73 -37.68
CA HIS A 256 -11.88 33.29 -38.78
C HIS A 256 -11.49 34.48 -39.67
N ARG A 257 -10.18 34.75 -39.76
CA ARG A 257 -9.53 35.26 -40.98
C ARG A 257 -8.19 34.57 -41.16
N GLY A 258 -7.91 34.17 -42.40
CA GLY A 258 -6.59 33.65 -42.78
C GLY A 258 -5.54 34.77 -42.75
N GLY A 259 -4.30 34.38 -42.48
CA GLY A 259 -3.12 35.23 -42.47
C GLY A 259 -1.91 34.30 -42.43
N GLU A 260 -1.10 34.38 -43.48
CA GLU A 260 0.07 33.55 -43.74
C GLU A 260 1.33 34.11 -43.06
N VAL A 261 2.48 33.42 -43.19
CA VAL A 261 3.87 33.84 -42.84
C VAL A 261 4.18 34.13 -41.35
N ASP A 262 5.33 33.80 -40.75
CA ASP A 262 6.65 33.38 -41.24
C ASP A 262 7.51 32.77 -40.11
N VAL A 263 8.70 32.27 -40.44
CA VAL A 263 9.70 31.68 -39.53
C VAL A 263 10.78 32.71 -39.13
N ALA A 264 11.02 32.91 -37.82
CA ALA A 264 12.21 33.61 -37.35
C ALA A 264 12.69 33.14 -35.95
N ALA A 265 14.02 33.14 -35.76
CA ALA A 265 14.70 32.64 -34.57
C ALA A 265 14.73 33.65 -33.41
N GLY A 266 14.99 33.15 -32.18
CA GLY A 266 15.20 33.98 -31.00
C GLY A 266 15.96 33.24 -29.90
N VAL A 267 17.30 33.36 -29.89
CA VAL A 267 18.17 32.77 -28.86
C VAL A 267 18.48 33.79 -27.77
N ALA A 268 18.03 33.52 -26.55
CA ALA A 268 18.53 34.07 -25.28
C ALA A 268 17.95 33.21 -24.13
N GLY A 269 18.60 32.98 -22.99
CA GLY A 269 19.91 33.47 -22.55
C GLY A 269 19.93 33.61 -21.03
N VAL A 270 20.61 32.69 -20.34
CA VAL A 270 21.23 32.83 -19.00
C VAL A 270 20.34 33.27 -17.81
N ALA A 271 20.22 32.39 -16.80
CA ALA A 271 20.47 32.74 -15.39
C ALA A 271 20.63 31.47 -14.54
N ALA A 272 21.85 31.20 -14.07
CA ALA A 272 22.14 30.19 -13.04
C ALA A 272 22.61 30.90 -11.76
N VAL A 273 22.11 30.49 -10.60
CA VAL A 273 22.48 31.00 -9.26
C VAL A 273 22.54 29.79 -8.30
N PRO A 274 23.49 29.73 -7.34
CA PRO A 274 24.30 28.51 -7.21
C PRO A 274 24.00 27.61 -6.00
N SER A 275 24.64 26.44 -6.04
CA SER A 275 24.88 25.54 -4.89
C SER A 275 25.68 26.24 -3.79
N ALA A 276 25.34 25.95 -2.53
CA ALA A 276 26.13 26.31 -1.36
C ALA A 276 26.53 25.04 -0.58
N CYS A 277 27.71 24.50 -0.88
CA CYS A 277 28.41 23.58 0.01
C CYS A 277 29.12 24.39 1.10
N ALA A 278 28.89 24.03 2.37
CA ALA A 278 29.72 24.48 3.49
C ALA A 278 30.26 23.25 4.21
N GLY A 279 31.57 23.01 4.08
CA GLY A 279 32.30 22.15 5.00
C GLY A 279 32.85 22.97 6.15
N ASP A 280 32.96 22.39 7.34
CA ASP A 280 33.73 22.96 8.44
C ASP A 280 34.75 21.96 8.97
N THR A 281 35.91 22.47 9.37
CA THR A 281 37.14 21.72 9.60
C THR A 281 37.58 21.76 11.06
N GLY A 282 37.44 20.62 11.74
CA GLY A 282 38.39 20.03 12.69
C GLY A 282 38.97 20.85 13.86
N ARG A 283 38.82 20.30 15.08
CA ARG A 283 39.81 20.45 16.17
C ARG A 283 40.06 19.13 16.92
N ARG A 284 41.29 19.00 17.45
CA ARG A 284 41.87 17.91 18.27
C ARG A 284 42.61 18.59 19.45
N ARG A 285 43.05 17.97 20.55
CA ARG A 285 43.20 16.57 21.04
C ARG A 285 43.16 16.69 22.61
N PRO A 286 43.87 15.95 23.49
CA PRO A 286 44.23 14.52 23.60
C PRO A 286 43.90 13.88 24.99
N GLY A 287 44.22 12.58 25.16
CA GLY A 287 44.48 11.90 26.46
C GLY A 287 43.23 11.45 27.27
N ASP A 288 43.18 10.30 27.96
CA ASP A 288 44.17 9.23 28.18
C ASP A 288 43.53 7.83 28.38
N ARG A 289 44.36 6.77 28.44
CA ARG A 289 44.07 5.37 28.89
C ARG A 289 45.23 4.93 29.83
N PRO A 290 45.42 3.66 30.31
CA PRO A 290 44.59 2.42 30.27
C PRO A 290 44.55 1.57 31.59
N ARG A 291 43.88 0.39 31.55
CA ARG A 291 44.31 -0.97 32.04
C ARG A 291 43.35 -1.76 32.98
N GLY A 292 43.43 -3.10 32.89
CA GLY A 292 42.74 -4.13 33.71
C GLY A 292 41.62 -4.87 32.96
N VAL A 293 41.65 -6.14 32.48
CA VAL A 293 42.41 -7.40 32.68
C VAL A 293 41.76 -8.42 33.66
N ARG A 294 41.46 -9.63 33.14
CA ARG A 294 40.95 -10.89 33.79
C ARG A 294 39.47 -10.86 34.25
N ALA A 295 38.74 -11.97 34.33
CA ALA A 295 39.09 -13.40 34.20
C ALA A 295 38.03 -14.23 33.42
N ALA A 296 38.35 -15.51 33.16
CA ALA A 296 37.46 -16.47 32.50
C ALA A 296 36.46 -17.12 33.48
N GLY A 297 35.39 -17.71 32.94
CA GLY A 297 34.41 -18.53 33.66
C GLY A 297 33.75 -19.53 32.71
N ASP A 298 34.30 -20.75 32.67
CA ASP A 298 33.75 -21.87 31.90
C ASP A 298 32.54 -22.46 32.65
N ASN A 299 31.44 -22.74 31.95
CA ASN A 299 30.61 -23.87 32.34
C ASN A 299 29.78 -24.44 31.20
N ARG A 300 29.83 -25.76 31.07
CA ARG A 300 29.13 -26.55 30.05
C ARG A 300 27.74 -26.97 30.53
N THR A 301 27.00 -27.53 29.58
CA THR A 301 25.76 -28.35 29.67
C THR A 301 24.45 -27.61 29.41
N GLY A 302 23.61 -28.21 28.56
CA GLY A 302 22.39 -27.57 28.04
C GLY A 302 22.05 -27.87 26.57
N ARG A 303 22.51 -28.99 25.97
CA ARG A 303 22.04 -29.43 24.64
C ARG A 303 20.58 -29.91 24.73
N ARG A 304 19.62 -29.00 24.62
CA ARG A 304 18.22 -29.28 24.24
C ARG A 304 17.89 -28.55 22.93
N GLY A 305 17.10 -29.20 22.08
CA GLY A 305 17.09 -28.96 20.63
C GLY A 305 16.80 -27.53 20.17
N ARG A 306 17.80 -26.86 19.59
CA ARG A 306 17.59 -25.72 18.69
C ARG A 306 17.04 -26.21 17.35
N ARG A 307 15.72 -26.42 17.25
CA ARG A 307 15.06 -26.52 15.93
C ARG A 307 14.98 -25.12 15.29
N ALA A 308 15.64 -24.95 14.15
CA ALA A 308 15.30 -24.07 13.02
C ALA A 308 14.85 -22.60 13.24
N ARG A 309 15.11 -21.94 14.37
CA ARG A 309 14.74 -20.50 14.57
C ARG A 309 15.54 -19.49 13.72
N GLY A 310 16.58 -19.92 12.99
CA GLY A 310 17.41 -19.06 12.14
C GLY A 310 16.78 -18.78 10.77
N GLY A 311 16.45 -19.84 10.02
CA GLY A 311 16.06 -19.78 8.61
C GLY A 311 15.03 -18.70 8.28
N CYS A 312 13.82 -18.79 8.85
CA CYS A 312 12.75 -17.82 8.62
C CYS A 312 13.18 -16.35 8.85
N ALA A 313 14.01 -16.08 9.86
CA ALA A 313 14.48 -14.73 10.15
C ALA A 313 15.59 -14.26 9.20
N ASP A 314 16.38 -15.17 8.62
CA ASP A 314 17.44 -14.87 7.66
C ASP A 314 16.89 -14.78 6.22
N ASP A 315 15.92 -15.61 5.87
CA ASP A 315 15.22 -15.58 4.57
C ASP A 315 14.43 -14.28 4.41
N LEU A 316 13.66 -13.87 5.43
CA LEU A 316 12.96 -12.59 5.46
C LEU A 316 13.91 -11.37 5.36
N ARG A 317 15.14 -11.47 5.90
CA ARG A 317 16.14 -10.39 5.82
C ARG A 317 16.83 -10.29 4.47
N ARG A 318 16.80 -11.36 3.66
CA ARG A 318 17.43 -11.41 2.32
C ARG A 318 16.48 -10.96 1.21
N ALA A 319 15.17 -11.06 1.43
CA ALA A 319 14.14 -10.70 0.45
C ALA A 319 13.58 -9.26 0.61
N ALA A 320 14.17 -8.47 1.50
CA ALA A 320 13.90 -7.05 1.73
C ALA A 320 15.24 -6.31 1.85
#